data_AF-N8ZSH6-F1
#
_entry.id   AF-N8ZSH6-F1
#
_cell.length_a   1.000
_cell.length_b   1.000
_cell.length_c   1.000
_cell.angle_alpha   90.00
_cell.angle_beta   90.00
_cell.angle_gamma   90.00
#
_symmetry.space_group_name_H-M   'P 1'
#
loop_
_entity.id
_entity.type
_entity.pdbx_description
1 polymer ?
#
loop_
_entity_poly.entity_id
_entity_poly.type
_entity_poly.pdbx_seq_one_letter_code
_entity_poly.pdbx_strand_id
1 'polypeptide(L)'
;MNKKYEFYTLQQIYYFLLERPNFLNTGEFNKIQAFFAECHDGDSTSFKFTPPFKFSGQFGDKQEISIRLAPEFSDRDIFLKWSENILN
;
A
#
# COMPACT_ATOMS: atom_id res chain seq x y z
N MET A 1 -7.13 6.54 17.47
CA MET A 1 -8.26 6.18 16.60
C MET A 1 -7.87 4.88 15.92
N ASN A 2 -8.55 3.77 16.18
CA ASN A 2 -8.21 2.47 15.61
C ASN A 2 -8.72 2.46 14.17
N LYS A 3 -7.87 2.90 13.22
CA LYS A 3 -8.25 3.04 11.81
C LYS A 3 -8.23 1.65 11.19
N LYS A 4 -9.41 1.06 11.04
CA LYS A 4 -9.59 -0.14 10.23
C LYS A 4 -9.54 0.29 8.77
N TYR A 5 -8.66 -0.31 7.97
CA TYR A 5 -8.68 -0.09 6.53
C TYR A 5 -9.85 -0.86 5.96
N GLU A 6 -10.91 -0.15 5.59
CA GLU A 6 -12.03 -0.73 4.88
C GLU A 6 -11.63 -1.05 3.43
N PHE A 7 -12.03 -2.23 2.95
CA PHE A 7 -11.81 -2.66 1.58
C PHE A 7 -12.13 -1.59 0.52
N TYR A 8 -13.21 -0.82 0.71
CA TYR A 8 -13.61 0.24 -0.22
C TYR A 8 -12.61 1.40 -0.27
N THR A 9 -11.99 1.78 0.85
CA THR A 9 -10.94 2.80 0.86
C THR A 9 -9.70 2.31 0.11
N LEU A 10 -9.30 1.06 0.31
CA LEU A 10 -8.19 0.45 -0.42
C LEU A 10 -8.47 0.37 -1.92
N GLN A 11 -9.71 0.04 -2.32
CA GLN A 11 -10.14 0.10 -3.71
C GLN A 11 -10.04 1.51 -4.30
N GLN A 12 -10.48 2.54 -3.58
CA GLN A 12 -10.40 3.93 -4.05
C GLN A 12 -8.97 4.37 -4.27
N ILE A 13 -8.06 4.06 -3.34
CA ILE A 13 -6.62 4.33 -3.49
C ILE A 13 -6.06 3.62 -4.73
N TYR A 14 -6.41 2.35 -4.90
CA TYR A 14 -5.97 1.56 -6.06
C TYR A 14 -6.41 2.20 -7.38
N TYR A 15 -7.69 2.55 -7.53
CA TYR A 15 -8.19 3.20 -8.74
C TYR A 15 -7.58 4.60 -8.95
N PHE A 16 -7.39 5.38 -7.88
CA PHE A 16 -6.70 6.66 -7.96
C PHE A 16 -5.28 6.53 -8.53
N LEU A 17 -4.54 5.48 -8.15
CA LEU A 17 -3.23 5.21 -8.72
C LEU A 17 -3.28 4.82 -10.20
N LEU A 18 -4.30 4.07 -10.62
CA LEU A 18 -4.46 3.69 -12.03
C LEU A 18 -4.66 4.90 -12.96
N GLU A 19 -5.28 5.96 -12.46
CA GLU A 19 -5.48 7.20 -13.22
C GLU A 19 -4.19 8.03 -13.37
N ARG A 20 -3.11 7.69 -12.66
CA ARG A 20 -1.84 8.43 -12.76
C ARG A 20 -1.15 8.16 -14.12
N PRO A 21 -0.68 9.21 -14.82
CA PRO A 21 0.02 9.03 -16.09
C PRO A 21 1.19 8.05 -15.97
N ASN A 22 1.24 7.08 -16.88
CA ASN A 22 2.30 6.06 -16.97
C ASN A 22 2.45 5.15 -15.72
N PHE A 23 1.53 5.16 -14.76
CA PHE A 23 1.67 4.36 -13.54
C PHE A 23 1.74 2.86 -13.81
N LEU A 24 0.92 2.37 -14.75
CA LEU A 24 0.92 0.97 -15.16
C LEU A 24 2.26 0.50 -15.76
N ASN A 25 3.06 1.42 -16.31
CA ASN A 25 4.37 1.15 -16.91
C ASN A 25 5.49 1.10 -15.86
N THR A 26 5.20 1.41 -14.60
CA THR A 26 6.19 1.32 -13.52
C THR A 26 6.39 -0.13 -13.06
N GLY A 27 7.56 -0.41 -12.49
CA GLY A 27 7.87 -1.74 -11.94
C GLY A 27 6.99 -2.10 -10.74
N GLU A 28 6.89 -3.39 -10.47
CA GLU A 28 6.01 -3.94 -9.43
C GLU A 28 6.24 -3.32 -8.04
N PHE A 29 7.51 -3.21 -7.64
CA PHE A 29 7.88 -2.55 -6.39
C PHE A 29 7.37 -1.10 -6.30
N ASN A 30 7.44 -0.32 -7.38
CA ASN A 30 6.99 1.07 -7.38
C ASN A 30 5.48 1.18 -7.25
N LYS A 31 4.72 0.25 -7.83
CA LYS A 31 3.26 0.20 -7.70
C LYS A 31 2.86 -0.10 -6.26
N ILE A 32 3.46 -1.12 -5.66
CA ILE A 32 3.23 -1.50 -4.26
C ILE A 32 3.65 -0.36 -3.33
N GLN A 33 4.81 0.25 -3.57
CA GLN A 33 5.29 1.40 -2.78
C GLN A 33 4.32 2.58 -2.86
N ALA A 34 3.85 2.94 -4.05
CA ALA A 34 2.89 4.03 -4.23
C ALA A 34 1.58 3.75 -3.48
N PHE A 35 1.09 2.51 -3.54
CA PHE A 35 -0.12 2.10 -2.80
C PHE A 35 0.00 2.32 -1.30
N PHE A 36 1.08 1.83 -0.69
CA PHE A 36 1.25 2.01 0.74
C PHE A 36 1.64 3.45 1.12
N ALA A 37 2.26 4.21 0.23
CA ALA A 37 2.48 5.64 0.45
C ALA A 37 1.14 6.41 0.55
N GLU A 38 0.12 6.05 -0.24
CA GLU A 38 -1.22 6.64 -0.13
C GLU A 38 -2.02 6.12 1.08
N CYS A 39 -1.71 4.92 1.56
CA CYS A 39 -2.33 4.38 2.78
C CYS A 39 -1.76 5.02 4.06
N HIS A 40 -0.55 5.58 3.99
CA HIS A 40 0.18 6.14 5.13
C HIS A 40 -0.47 7.44 5.62
N ASP A 41 -0.78 7.50 6.92
CA ASP A 41 -1.48 8.62 7.55
C ASP A 41 -0.55 9.73 8.07
N GLY A 42 0.75 9.48 8.09
CA GLY A 42 1.73 10.44 8.59
C GLY A 42 2.25 11.40 7.51
N ASP A 43 3.23 12.22 7.87
CA ASP A 43 3.92 13.07 6.91
C ASP A 43 4.62 12.23 5.85
N SER A 44 4.68 12.72 4.61
CA SER A 44 5.31 12.03 3.47
C SER A 44 6.77 11.65 3.72
N THR A 45 7.47 12.39 4.59
CA THR A 45 8.86 12.12 4.99
C THR A 45 9.02 10.95 5.96
N SER A 46 7.93 10.49 6.57
CA SER A 46 7.94 9.39 7.55
C SER A 46 7.66 8.02 6.93
N PHE A 47 7.15 7.97 5.69
CA PHE A 47 7.05 6.75 4.90
C PHE A 47 8.40 6.40 4.27
N LYS A 48 8.95 5.23 4.61
CA LYS A 48 10.25 4.78 4.11
C LYS A 48 10.29 3.29 3.84
N PHE A 49 11.05 2.91 2.82
CA PHE A 49 11.43 1.53 2.62
C PHE A 49 12.55 1.14 3.60
N THR A 50 12.29 0.11 4.39
CA THR A 50 13.23 -0.51 5.32
C THR A 50 13.61 -1.88 4.76
N PRO A 51 14.85 -2.04 4.25
CA PRO A 51 15.29 -3.30 3.67
C PRO A 51 15.19 -4.48 4.66
N PRO A 52 14.96 -5.72 4.18
CA PRO A 52 14.89 -6.09 2.76
C PRO A 52 13.49 -6.00 2.13
N PHE A 53 12.40 -5.96 2.90
CA PHE A 53 11.03 -6.05 2.37
C PHE A 53 9.99 -5.37 3.26
N LYS A 54 10.31 -4.24 3.89
CA LYS A 54 9.38 -3.55 4.77
C LYS A 54 9.14 -2.12 4.33
N PHE A 55 7.93 -1.62 4.54
CA PHE A 55 7.70 -0.19 4.65
C PHE A 55 7.48 0.18 6.11
N SER A 56 8.14 1.23 6.55
CA SER A 56 7.89 1.88 7.83
C SER A 56 7.07 3.13 7.58
N GLY A 57 6.04 3.36 8.38
CA GLY A 57 5.10 4.47 8.24
C GLY A 57 4.09 4.47 9.38
N GLN A 58 2.95 5.11 9.18
CA GLN A 58 1.81 5.10 10.08
C GLN A 58 0.61 4.57 9.32
N PHE A 59 0.20 3.34 9.67
CA PHE A 59 -0.91 2.64 9.06
C PHE A 59 -1.96 2.32 10.13
N GLY A 60 -2.69 3.34 10.60
CA GLY A 60 -3.49 3.21 11.81
C GLY A 60 -2.61 2.85 13.03
N ASP A 61 -2.82 1.65 13.58
CA ASP A 61 -2.07 1.14 14.75
C ASP A 61 -0.76 0.43 14.36
N LYS A 62 -0.50 0.20 13.05
CA LYS A 62 0.73 -0.44 12.56
C LYS A 62 1.77 0.58 12.13
N GLN A 63 3.03 0.32 12.47
CA GLN A 63 4.17 1.15 12.06
C GLN A 63 5.06 0.50 10.99
N GLU A 64 4.90 -0.81 10.79
CA GLU A 64 5.64 -1.56 9.79
C GLU A 64 4.70 -2.52 9.05
N ILE A 65 4.93 -2.65 7.75
CA ILE A 65 4.27 -3.62 6.87
C ILE A 65 5.33 -4.40 6.09
N SER A 66 5.17 -5.71 5.98
CA SER A 66 6.06 -6.59 5.22
C SER A 66 5.48 -6.86 3.84
N ILE A 67 6.26 -6.59 2.80
CA ILE A 67 5.88 -6.83 1.40
C ILE A 67 6.54 -8.08 0.79
N ARG A 68 7.18 -8.92 1.62
CA ARG A 68 7.92 -10.11 1.17
C ARG A 68 7.08 -11.07 0.32
N LEU A 69 5.77 -11.15 0.61
CA LEU A 69 4.81 -12.03 -0.05
C LEU A 69 3.69 -11.23 -0.72
N ALA A 70 4.01 -10.02 -1.21
CA ALA A 70 3.04 -9.19 -1.92
C ALA A 70 2.58 -9.92 -3.20
N PRO A 71 1.25 -10.05 -3.43
CA PRO A 71 0.71 -10.45 -4.72
C PRO A 71 1.05 -9.44 -5.81
N GLU A 72 0.91 -9.84 -7.08
CA GLU A 72 1.02 -8.90 -8.19
C GLU A 72 -0.06 -7.82 -8.07
N PHE A 73 0.34 -6.57 -8.28
CA PHE A 73 -0.54 -5.41 -8.23
C PHE A 73 -1.65 -5.50 -9.28
N SER A 74 -1.40 -6.16 -10.42
CA SER A 74 -2.41 -6.42 -11.47
C SER A 74 -3.53 -7.34 -11.02
N ASP A 75 -3.28 -8.24 -10.05
CA ASP A 75 -4.30 -9.13 -9.49
C ASP A 75 -5.12 -8.39 -8.43
N ARG A 76 -5.82 -7.33 -8.84
CA ARG A 76 -6.55 -6.36 -7.99
C ARG A 76 -7.19 -6.99 -6.76
N ASP A 77 -8.05 -7.99 -6.95
CA ASP A 77 -8.82 -8.57 -5.83
C ASP A 77 -7.95 -9.33 -4.84
N ILE A 78 -6.89 -9.99 -5.31
CA ILE A 78 -5.93 -10.70 -4.46
C ILE A 78 -5.07 -9.69 -3.72
N PHE A 79 -4.54 -8.69 -4.43
CA PHE A 79 -3.71 -7.63 -3.89
C PHE A 79 -4.44 -6.80 -2.82
N LEU A 80 -5.69 -6.41 -3.07
CA LEU A 80 -6.48 -5.61 -2.13
C LEU A 80 -6.88 -6.38 -0.88
N LYS A 81 -7.29 -7.65 -1.02
CA LYS A 81 -7.59 -8.52 0.13
C LYS A 81 -6.34 -8.77 0.97
N TRP A 82 -5.19 -9.01 0.32
CA TRP A 82 -3.92 -9.12 1.02
C TRP A 82 -3.55 -7.84 1.76
N SER A 83 -3.71 -6.69 1.11
CA SER A 83 -3.44 -5.37 1.71
C SER A 83 -4.31 -5.12 2.95
N GLU A 84 -5.61 -5.42 2.85
CA GLU A 84 -6.54 -5.33 3.99
C GLU A 84 -6.09 -6.22 5.16
N ASN A 85 -5.65 -7.45 4.88
CA ASN A 85 -5.19 -8.39 5.90
C ASN A 85 -3.89 -7.96 6.59
N ILE A 86 -2.96 -7.31 5.88
CA ILE A 86 -1.70 -6.88 6.51
C ILE A 86 -1.82 -5.53 7.20
N LEU A 87 -2.78 -4.69 6.82
CA LEU A 87 -3.01 -3.38 7.42
C LEU A 87 -3.83 -3.47 8.72
N ASN A 88 -4.76 -4.42 8.80
CA ASN A 88 -5.53 -4.72 10.00
C ASN A 88 -4.86 -5.79 10.87
#